data_AF-A0A819AW25-F1
#
_entry.id   AF-A0A819AW25-F1
#
_cell.length_a   1.000
_cell.length_b   1.000
_cell.length_c   1.000
_cell.angle_alpha   90.00
_cell.angle_beta   90.00
_cell.angle_gamma   90.00
#
_symmetry.space_group_name_H-M   'P 1'
#
loop_
_entity.id
_entity.type
_entity.pdbx_description
1 polymer ?
#
loop_
_entity_poly.entity_id
_entity_poly.type
_entity_poly.pdbx_seq_one_letter_code
_entity_poly.pdbx_strand_id
1 'polypeptide(L)'
;MVVGPIILAYFTAWSIYQRSYIVTDIPGDKITHINYAFANIGFDGRITLGDSWADIEKTFNGDRWDQPLRGNFNQLIKLKEKYSHLRTLISVGGWTWSGKFSDVALTDQSRSTFAASCLEFINNMVLMGEYPVSGGLPGNTRRPEDKQNYVLLLKEIRRHLDAVTGTERIYDMDLPGMSTYLDWFNVMTYDFHGSSESKTGHNAPLYKNNNEETSDIPYN
;
A
#
# COMPACT_ATOMS: atom_id res chain seq x y z
N MET A 1 14.12 -12.78 -8.39
CA MET A 1 13.02 -13.54 -7.77
C MET A 1 13.37 -13.82 -6.33
N VAL A 2 12.47 -13.53 -5.38
CA VAL A 2 12.60 -14.01 -4.00
C VAL A 2 12.37 -15.52 -4.03
N VAL A 3 13.29 -16.30 -3.48
CA VAL A 3 13.15 -17.76 -3.38
C VAL A 3 12.55 -18.06 -2.01
N GLY A 4 11.27 -18.43 -1.97
CA GLY A 4 10.55 -18.77 -0.73
C GLY A 4 9.25 -18.00 -0.51
N PRO A 5 8.53 -18.28 0.59
CA PRO A 5 7.26 -17.63 0.91
C PRO A 5 7.44 -16.13 1.17
N ILE A 6 6.45 -15.33 0.75
CA ILE A 6 6.40 -13.91 1.06
C ILE A 6 5.91 -13.74 2.50
N ILE A 7 6.77 -13.18 3.35
CA ILE A 7 6.43 -12.68 4.68
C ILE A 7 6.49 -11.16 4.61
N LEU A 8 5.33 -10.51 4.52
CA LEU A 8 5.17 -9.07 4.44
C LEU A 8 4.73 -8.50 5.80
N ALA A 9 5.43 -7.49 6.28
CA ALA A 9 5.03 -6.73 7.46
C ALA A 9 4.74 -5.27 7.10
N TYR A 10 3.68 -4.70 7.67
CA TYR A 10 3.41 -3.27 7.57
C TYR A 10 4.21 -2.50 8.62
N PHE A 11 4.88 -1.42 8.19
CA PHE A 11 5.47 -0.43 9.08
C PHE A 11 4.75 0.89 8.88
N THR A 12 4.11 1.40 9.92
CA THR A 12 3.38 2.67 9.82
C THR A 12 4.29 3.86 10.14
N ALA A 13 4.22 4.92 9.33
CA ALA A 13 5.02 6.13 9.44
C ALA A 13 4.98 6.70 10.88
N TRP A 14 3.79 6.70 11.47
CA TRP A 14 3.53 7.23 12.80
C TRP A 14 3.95 6.32 13.97
N SER A 15 4.49 5.13 13.70
CA SER A 15 5.03 4.24 14.75
C SER A 15 6.21 4.85 15.51
N ILE A 16 6.92 5.79 14.88
CA ILE A 16 8.09 6.45 15.47
C ILE A 16 7.75 7.47 16.57
N TYR A 17 6.48 7.82 16.73
CA TYR A 17 6.02 8.79 17.72
C TYR A 17 5.72 8.09 19.05
N GLN A 18 4.48 8.18 19.54
CA GLN A 18 4.09 7.64 20.84
C GLN A 18 4.31 6.13 20.98
N ARG A 19 4.21 5.38 19.87
CA ARG A 19 4.48 3.93 19.86
C ARG A 19 5.95 3.60 20.07
N SER A 20 6.85 4.58 19.84
CA SER A 20 8.29 4.46 20.02
C SER A 20 8.90 3.23 19.33
N TYR A 21 8.32 2.82 18.20
CA TYR A 21 8.79 1.71 17.39
C TYR A 21 9.35 2.26 16.09
N ILE A 22 10.67 2.18 15.94
CA ILE A 22 11.41 2.79 14.84
C ILE A 22 11.90 1.72 13.86
N VAL A 23 12.32 2.13 12.66
CA VAL A 23 12.70 1.20 11.59
C VAL A 23 13.80 0.22 12.02
N THR A 24 14.71 0.64 12.90
CA THR A 24 15.80 -0.23 13.41
C THR A 24 15.32 -1.34 14.33
N ASP A 25 14.10 -1.26 14.87
CA ASP A 25 13.51 -2.29 15.73
C ASP A 25 12.91 -3.44 14.91
N ILE A 26 12.76 -3.27 13.60
CA ILE A 26 12.20 -4.28 12.69
C ILE A 26 13.11 -5.52 12.68
N PRO A 27 12.56 -6.74 12.96
CA PRO A 27 13.31 -7.99 12.83
C PRO A 27 13.45 -8.38 11.36
N GLY A 28 14.36 -7.72 10.65
CA GLY A 28 14.56 -7.87 9.21
C GLY A 28 14.98 -9.27 8.75
N ASP A 29 15.52 -10.09 9.65
CA ASP A 29 15.83 -11.50 9.43
C ASP A 29 14.58 -12.41 9.37
N LYS A 30 13.44 -11.95 9.90
CA LYS A 30 12.20 -12.73 9.97
C LYS A 30 11.20 -12.43 8.86
N ILE A 31 11.44 -11.39 8.07
CA ILE A 31 10.54 -10.92 7.03
C ILE A 31 11.26 -10.85 5.70
N THR A 32 10.48 -10.82 4.63
CA THR A 32 10.98 -10.70 3.25
C THR A 32 10.67 -9.33 2.65
N HIS A 33 9.55 -8.74 3.07
CA HIS A 33 9.05 -7.49 2.54
C HIS A 33 8.56 -6.58 3.68
N ILE A 34 8.77 -5.29 3.51
CA ILE A 34 8.19 -4.24 4.36
C ILE A 34 7.24 -3.42 3.50
N ASN A 35 5.99 -3.27 3.91
CA ASN A 35 5.07 -2.30 3.32
C ASN A 35 5.04 -1.05 4.19
N TYR A 36 5.55 0.07 3.68
CA TYR A 36 5.50 1.34 4.40
C TYR A 36 4.11 1.95 4.27
N ALA A 37 3.49 2.29 5.39
CA ALA A 37 2.13 2.81 5.47
C ALA A 37 2.16 4.24 6.04
N PHE A 38 1.70 5.27 5.34
CA PHE A 38 1.19 5.28 3.97
C PHE A 38 1.69 6.55 3.28
N ALA A 39 1.83 6.49 1.95
CA ALA A 39 1.77 7.70 1.13
C ALA A 39 0.30 8.08 0.88
N ASN A 40 0.07 9.31 0.41
CA ASN A 40 -1.27 9.82 0.14
C ASN A 40 -1.41 10.25 -1.33
N ILE A 41 -2.65 10.57 -1.73
CA ILE A 41 -2.98 11.19 -3.00
C ILE A 41 -3.26 12.68 -2.75
N GLY A 42 -2.45 13.53 -3.37
CA GLY A 42 -2.59 14.98 -3.39
C GLY A 42 -3.85 15.44 -4.13
N PHE A 43 -4.23 16.70 -3.94
CA PHE A 43 -5.38 17.29 -4.64
C PHE A 43 -5.15 17.47 -6.15
N ASP A 44 -3.90 17.46 -6.57
CA ASP A 44 -3.46 17.46 -7.96
C ASP A 44 -3.50 16.06 -8.61
N GLY A 45 -3.96 15.04 -7.87
CA GLY A 45 -4.01 13.66 -8.35
C GLY A 45 -2.65 12.98 -8.42
N ARG A 46 -1.62 13.53 -7.77
CA ARG A 46 -0.27 12.94 -7.67
C ARG A 46 -0.08 12.27 -6.32
N ILE A 47 0.83 11.28 -6.25
CA ILE A 47 1.27 10.74 -4.97
C ILE A 47 2.00 11.83 -4.17
N THR A 48 1.85 11.80 -2.85
CA THR A 48 2.55 12.69 -1.91
C THR A 48 2.93 11.95 -0.63
N LEU A 49 3.86 12.54 0.12
CA LEU A 49 4.25 12.05 1.45
C LEU A 49 3.04 12.06 2.40
N GLY A 50 3.00 11.07 3.29
CA GLY A 50 1.96 11.03 4.33
C GLY A 50 2.29 12.00 5.46
N ASP A 51 3.56 12.03 5.86
CA ASP A 51 4.09 12.84 6.96
C ASP A 51 5.55 13.16 6.67
N SER A 52 5.84 14.34 6.12
CA SER A 52 7.21 14.69 5.69
C SER A 52 8.22 14.63 6.83
N TRP A 53 7.80 14.97 8.06
CA TRP A 53 8.67 14.90 9.23
C TRP A 53 9.11 13.46 9.49
N ALA A 54 8.16 12.52 9.57
CA ALA A 54 8.46 11.10 9.77
C ALA A 54 9.19 10.49 8.57
N ASP A 55 8.73 10.81 7.36
CA ASP A 55 9.13 10.13 6.13
C ASP A 55 10.57 10.48 5.74
N ILE A 56 10.94 11.78 5.76
CA ILE A 56 12.20 12.25 5.17
C ILE A 56 13.01 13.26 6.01
N GLU A 57 12.45 13.88 7.06
CA GLU A 57 13.14 14.98 7.76
C GLU A 57 13.77 14.58 9.09
N LYS A 58 13.07 13.75 9.90
CA LYS A 58 13.48 13.40 11.26
C LYS A 58 14.87 12.75 11.27
N THR A 59 15.76 13.29 12.09
CA THR A 59 17.08 12.71 12.33
C THR A 59 16.98 11.49 13.25
N PHE A 60 17.71 10.44 12.90
CA PHE A 60 17.96 9.28 13.75
C PHE A 60 19.46 9.13 14.03
N ASN A 61 19.81 8.25 14.95
CA ASN A 61 21.21 7.98 15.27
C ASN A 61 21.97 7.52 14.01
N GLY A 62 23.16 8.09 13.79
CA GLY A 62 23.97 7.84 12.61
C GLY A 62 23.55 8.61 11.34
N ASP A 63 22.63 9.56 11.43
CA ASP A 63 22.41 10.55 10.36
C ASP A 63 23.38 11.74 10.50
N ARG A 64 23.81 12.28 9.35
CA ARG A 64 24.55 13.54 9.26
C ARG A 64 23.58 14.70 9.07
N TRP A 65 23.98 15.88 9.55
CA TRP A 65 23.16 17.08 9.44
C TRP A 65 23.00 17.57 7.99
N ASP A 66 23.98 17.29 7.13
CA ASP A 66 24.08 17.73 5.74
C ASP A 66 23.62 16.68 4.71
N GLN A 67 23.12 15.53 5.16
CA GLN A 67 22.68 14.49 4.23
C GLN A 67 21.33 14.84 3.58
N PRO A 68 21.13 14.47 2.30
CA PRO A 68 19.95 14.87 1.53
C PRO A 68 18.66 14.16 1.94
N LEU A 69 18.73 12.99 2.59
CA LEU A 69 17.57 12.19 2.98
C LEU A 69 17.71 11.71 4.43
N ARG A 70 16.69 11.94 5.26
CA ARG A 70 16.58 11.43 6.64
C ARG A 70 15.27 10.67 6.80
N GLY A 71 14.70 10.66 8.00
CA GLY A 71 13.42 10.03 8.29
C GLY A 71 13.43 8.52 8.10
N ASN A 72 12.23 7.95 8.10
CA ASN A 72 12.03 6.52 7.93
C ASN A 72 12.58 6.02 6.59
N PHE A 73 12.53 6.82 5.53
CA PHE A 73 13.01 6.41 4.21
C PHE A 73 14.52 6.15 4.23
N ASN A 74 15.30 7.02 4.87
CA ASN A 74 16.73 6.76 5.04
C ASN A 74 16.99 5.53 5.91
N GLN A 75 16.23 5.35 6.99
CA GLN A 75 16.41 4.19 7.87
C GLN A 75 16.06 2.87 7.16
N LEU A 76 15.07 2.87 6.26
CA LEU A 76 14.73 1.69 5.46
C LEU A 76 15.84 1.33 4.46
N ILE A 77 16.52 2.32 3.88
CA ILE A 77 17.71 2.09 3.04
C ILE A 77 18.80 1.41 3.87
N LYS A 78 19.14 1.97 5.05
CA LYS A 78 20.11 1.38 5.98
C LYS A 78 19.73 -0.04 6.43
N LEU A 79 18.43 -0.30 6.64
CA LEU A 79 17.95 -1.63 7.01
C LEU A 79 18.16 -2.66 5.87
N LYS A 80 17.96 -2.25 4.62
CA LYS A 80 18.24 -3.11 3.44
C LYS A 80 19.73 -3.36 3.22
N GLU A 81 20.59 -2.41 3.57
CA GLU A 81 22.05 -2.64 3.56
C GLU A 81 22.44 -3.73 4.57
N LYS A 82 21.78 -3.76 5.74
CA LYS A 82 21.97 -4.81 6.76
C LYS A 82 21.35 -6.16 6.34
N TYR A 83 20.20 -6.13 5.68
CA TYR A 83 19.45 -7.31 5.25
C TYR A 83 19.17 -7.24 3.75
N SER A 84 20.14 -7.67 2.94
CA SER A 84 20.11 -7.52 1.47
C SER A 84 18.97 -8.28 0.78
N HIS A 85 18.33 -9.24 1.48
CA HIS A 85 17.14 -9.94 1.00
C HIS A 85 15.86 -9.09 1.10
N LEU A 86 15.84 -8.06 1.97
CA LEU A 86 14.64 -7.26 2.20
C LEU A 86 14.24 -6.46 0.97
N ARG A 87 12.93 -6.45 0.74
CA ARG A 87 12.27 -5.59 -0.22
C ARG A 87 11.40 -4.58 0.52
N THR A 88 11.36 -3.36 0.02
CA THR A 88 10.57 -2.26 0.59
C THR A 88 9.54 -1.83 -0.43
N LEU A 89 8.30 -1.74 0.01
CA LEU A 89 7.13 -1.33 -0.74
C LEU A 89 6.52 -0.11 -0.05
N ILE A 90 5.68 0.63 -0.77
CA ILE A 90 4.98 1.81 -0.25
C ILE A 90 3.49 1.65 -0.53
N SER A 91 2.70 1.62 0.52
CA SER A 91 1.26 1.57 0.44
C SER A 91 0.72 2.99 0.27
N VAL A 92 -0.22 3.19 -0.64
CA VAL A 92 -0.86 4.50 -0.87
C VAL A 92 -2.30 4.45 -0.43
N GLY A 93 -2.73 5.46 0.32
CA GLY A 93 -4.09 5.57 0.81
C GLY A 93 -4.29 4.85 2.14
N GLY A 94 -4.98 3.72 2.11
CA GLY A 94 -5.48 3.02 3.29
C GLY A 94 -6.81 3.57 3.80
N TRP A 95 -7.27 3.11 4.97
CA TRP A 95 -8.62 3.40 5.48
C TRP A 95 -9.01 4.89 5.40
N THR A 96 -8.13 5.79 5.84
CA THR A 96 -8.38 7.23 5.95
C THR A 96 -8.12 8.00 4.65
N TRP A 97 -7.24 7.51 3.77
CA TRP A 97 -6.75 8.27 2.62
C TRP A 97 -7.15 7.70 1.26
N SER A 98 -8.13 6.80 1.24
CA SER A 98 -8.63 6.19 -0.02
C SER A 98 -9.61 7.07 -0.80
N GLY A 99 -10.04 8.23 -0.26
CA GLY A 99 -11.13 9.03 -0.83
C GLY A 99 -10.89 9.59 -2.24
N LYS A 100 -9.65 9.63 -2.73
CA LYS A 100 -9.30 10.14 -4.08
C LYS A 100 -9.04 9.05 -5.12
N PHE A 101 -9.10 7.77 -4.75
CA PHE A 101 -8.81 6.68 -5.69
C PHE A 101 -9.74 6.70 -6.90
N SER A 102 -11.04 6.93 -6.67
CA SER A 102 -12.02 7.01 -7.76
C SER A 102 -11.69 8.14 -8.75
N ASP A 103 -11.16 9.28 -8.29
CA ASP A 103 -10.80 10.40 -9.16
C ASP A 103 -9.54 10.13 -9.99
N VAL A 104 -8.49 9.59 -9.36
CA VAL A 104 -7.25 9.24 -10.09
C VAL A 104 -7.45 8.06 -11.02
N ALA A 105 -8.43 7.18 -10.75
CA ALA A 105 -8.76 6.06 -11.60
C ALA A 105 -9.66 6.45 -12.79
N LEU A 106 -10.34 7.60 -12.75
CA LEU A 106 -11.46 7.92 -13.65
C LEU A 106 -11.10 8.03 -15.15
N THR A 107 -10.03 8.75 -15.49
CA THR A 107 -9.70 9.11 -16.87
C THR A 107 -8.30 8.65 -17.25
N ASP A 108 -8.01 8.45 -18.53
CA ASP A 108 -6.63 8.12 -18.98
C ASP A 108 -5.62 9.16 -18.49
N GLN A 109 -6.00 10.45 -18.56
CA GLN A 109 -5.14 11.53 -18.10
C GLN A 109 -4.88 11.47 -16.58
N SER A 110 -5.91 11.26 -15.76
CA SER A 110 -5.74 11.18 -14.30
C SER A 110 -4.95 9.94 -13.89
N ARG A 111 -5.18 8.80 -14.56
CA ARG A 111 -4.38 7.58 -14.35
C ARG A 111 -2.92 7.78 -14.73
N SER A 112 -2.65 8.37 -15.89
CA SER A 112 -1.27 8.63 -16.34
C SER A 112 -0.56 9.63 -15.43
N THR A 113 -1.25 10.66 -14.94
CA THR A 113 -0.67 11.64 -13.99
C THR A 113 -0.27 10.94 -12.69
N PHE A 114 -1.17 10.14 -12.12
CA PHE A 114 -0.90 9.42 -10.89
C PHE A 114 0.22 8.39 -11.07
N ALA A 115 0.14 7.56 -12.12
CA ALA A 115 1.15 6.53 -12.43
C ALA A 115 2.55 7.14 -12.63
N ALA A 116 2.67 8.23 -13.39
CA ALA A 116 3.93 8.93 -13.58
C ALA A 116 4.46 9.48 -12.25
N SER A 117 3.59 10.06 -11.42
CA SER A 117 4.00 10.57 -10.10
C SER A 117 4.48 9.46 -9.16
N CYS A 118 3.89 8.27 -9.20
CA CYS A 118 4.39 7.11 -8.46
C CYS A 118 5.81 6.75 -8.88
N LEU A 119 6.08 6.72 -10.19
CA LEU A 119 7.42 6.42 -10.68
C LEU A 119 8.47 7.44 -10.23
N GLU A 120 8.12 8.73 -10.20
CA GLU A 120 8.99 9.80 -9.70
C GLU A 120 9.23 9.70 -8.18
N PHE A 121 8.24 9.26 -7.42
CA PHE A 121 8.28 9.29 -5.96
C PHE A 121 9.31 8.34 -5.37
N ILE A 122 9.36 7.08 -5.83
CA ILE A 122 10.35 6.08 -5.38
C ILE A 122 10.69 5.13 -6.55
N ASN A 123 11.99 4.93 -6.81
CA ASN A 123 12.51 4.02 -7.85
C ASN A 123 12.19 2.51 -7.67
N ASN A 124 11.40 2.13 -6.64
CA ASN A 124 10.98 0.76 -6.33
C ASN A 124 9.68 0.81 -5.51
N MET A 125 8.52 0.76 -6.18
CA MET A 125 7.21 0.78 -5.54
C MET A 125 6.39 -0.46 -5.89
N VAL A 126 5.61 -0.95 -4.93
CA VAL A 126 4.43 -1.78 -5.18
C VAL A 126 3.25 -1.00 -4.62
N LEU A 127 2.35 -0.56 -5.49
CA LEU A 127 1.13 0.13 -5.09
C LEU A 127 0.14 -0.89 -4.53
N MET A 128 -0.21 -0.73 -3.27
CA MET A 128 -1.34 -1.44 -2.67
C MET A 128 -2.45 -0.44 -2.39
N GLY A 129 -3.35 -0.28 -3.36
CA GLY A 129 -4.60 0.46 -3.18
C GLY A 129 -5.55 -0.38 -2.33
N GLU A 130 -5.71 0.00 -1.07
CA GLU A 130 -6.39 -0.81 -0.05
C GLU A 130 -7.92 -0.81 -0.21
N TYR A 131 -8.53 0.28 -0.70
CA TYR A 131 -9.99 0.41 -0.88
C TYR A 131 -10.42 1.25 -2.10
N PRO A 132 -10.17 0.80 -3.34
CA PRO A 132 -10.48 1.60 -4.52
C PRO A 132 -11.91 1.43 -5.05
N VAL A 133 -12.66 0.42 -4.58
CA VAL A 133 -13.97 0.03 -5.15
C VAL A 133 -15.06 -0.07 -4.09
N SER A 134 -14.78 -0.67 -2.93
CA SER A 134 -15.72 -0.79 -1.80
C SER A 134 -14.98 -0.70 -0.46
N GLY A 135 -15.70 -0.34 0.61
CA GLY A 135 -15.11 -0.07 1.93
C GLY A 135 -14.57 1.36 2.10
N GLY A 136 -13.88 1.61 3.22
CA GLY A 136 -13.36 2.93 3.59
C GLY A 136 -14.38 3.86 4.25
N LEU A 137 -13.91 5.06 4.61
CA LEU A 137 -14.68 6.04 5.37
C LEU A 137 -15.95 6.55 4.64
N PRO A 138 -16.99 6.96 5.40
CA PRO A 138 -18.09 7.76 4.88
C PRO A 138 -17.56 9.03 4.20
N GLY A 139 -17.95 9.26 2.94
CA GLY A 139 -17.50 10.41 2.15
C GLY A 139 -16.37 10.11 1.14
N ASN A 140 -15.87 8.87 1.08
CA ASN A 140 -15.03 8.47 -0.06
C ASN A 140 -15.81 8.63 -1.38
N THR A 141 -15.17 9.22 -2.38
CA THR A 141 -15.72 9.25 -3.74
C THR A 141 -15.80 7.82 -4.27
N ARG A 142 -16.98 7.45 -4.78
CA ARG A 142 -17.25 6.13 -5.36
C ARG A 142 -18.06 6.30 -6.64
N ARG A 143 -17.75 5.51 -7.66
CA ARG A 143 -18.42 5.51 -8.96
C ARG A 143 -18.74 4.08 -9.39
N PRO A 144 -19.86 3.83 -10.11
CA PRO A 144 -20.18 2.50 -10.62
C PRO A 144 -19.06 1.87 -11.47
N GLU A 145 -18.27 2.70 -12.15
CA GLU A 145 -17.18 2.30 -13.03
C GLU A 145 -15.85 2.04 -12.30
N ASP A 146 -15.78 2.25 -10.97
CA ASP A 146 -14.52 2.14 -10.20
C ASP A 146 -13.90 0.74 -10.32
N LYS A 147 -14.71 -0.31 -10.46
CA LYS A 147 -14.21 -1.67 -10.67
C LYS A 147 -13.36 -1.76 -11.93
N GLN A 148 -13.85 -1.24 -13.05
CA GLN A 148 -13.13 -1.25 -14.34
C GLN A 148 -11.98 -0.23 -14.33
N ASN A 149 -12.23 0.96 -13.79
CA ASN A 149 -11.25 2.04 -13.72
C ASN A 149 -10.04 1.66 -12.85
N TYR A 150 -10.23 0.89 -11.77
CA TYR A 150 -9.12 0.43 -10.95
C TYR A 150 -8.22 -0.56 -11.71
N VAL A 151 -8.79 -1.45 -12.52
CA VAL A 151 -8.00 -2.34 -13.39
C VAL A 151 -7.18 -1.52 -14.39
N LEU A 152 -7.78 -0.49 -15.00
CA LEU A 152 -7.08 0.42 -15.91
C LEU A 152 -5.97 1.20 -15.20
N LEU A 153 -6.19 1.62 -13.96
CA LEU A 153 -5.18 2.30 -13.15
C LEU A 153 -3.98 1.39 -12.90
N LEU A 154 -4.21 0.13 -12.50
CA LEU A 154 -3.14 -0.85 -12.30
C LEU A 154 -2.37 -1.15 -13.58
N LYS A 155 -3.07 -1.29 -14.71
CA LYS A 155 -2.46 -1.45 -16.03
C LYS A 155 -1.53 -0.29 -16.37
N GLU A 156 -1.99 0.94 -16.15
CA GLU A 156 -1.19 2.14 -16.43
C GLU A 156 0.04 2.22 -15.52
N ILE A 157 -0.09 1.95 -14.22
CA ILE A 157 1.06 1.92 -13.32
C ILE A 157 2.10 0.87 -13.75
N ARG A 158 1.66 -0.35 -14.09
CA ARG A 158 2.56 -1.39 -14.58
C ARG A 158 3.28 -0.98 -15.86
N ARG A 159 2.57 -0.31 -16.79
CA ARG A 159 3.17 0.23 -18.01
C ARG A 159 4.33 1.20 -17.71
N HIS A 160 4.15 2.11 -16.74
CA HIS A 160 5.22 3.03 -16.32
C HIS A 160 6.40 2.29 -15.66
N LEU A 161 6.12 1.26 -14.85
CA LEU A 161 7.18 0.44 -14.23
C LEU A 161 7.96 -0.40 -15.25
N ASP A 162 7.29 -0.96 -16.26
CA ASP A 162 7.90 -1.74 -17.34
C ASP A 162 8.80 -0.89 -18.23
N ALA A 163 8.39 0.35 -18.53
CA ALA A 163 9.19 1.28 -19.33
C ALA A 163 10.55 1.60 -18.69
N VAL A 164 10.63 1.61 -17.34
CA VAL A 164 11.89 1.86 -16.62
C VAL A 164 12.72 0.58 -16.43
N THR A 165 12.07 -0.58 -16.32
CA THR A 165 12.75 -1.86 -16.08
C THR A 165 13.15 -2.60 -17.37
N GLY A 166 12.70 -2.13 -18.54
CA GLY A 166 13.03 -2.71 -19.85
C GLY A 166 12.28 -4.02 -20.14
N THR A 167 11.23 -4.33 -19.38
CA THR A 167 10.42 -5.54 -19.53
C THR A 167 9.06 -5.20 -20.11
N GLU A 168 8.95 -4.98 -21.43
CA GLU A 168 7.62 -4.83 -22.04
C GLU A 168 6.86 -6.16 -21.96
N ARG A 169 5.82 -6.22 -21.12
CA ARG A 169 4.83 -7.29 -21.17
C ARG A 169 3.45 -6.68 -21.39
N ILE A 170 2.97 -6.81 -22.63
CA ILE A 170 1.63 -6.35 -23.04
C ILE A 170 0.61 -7.40 -22.59
N TYR A 171 -0.45 -6.96 -21.91
CA TYR A 171 -1.54 -7.82 -21.51
C TYR A 171 -2.92 -7.18 -21.74
N ASP A 172 -3.94 -8.02 -21.94
CA ASP A 172 -5.35 -7.68 -22.12
C ASP A 172 -6.23 -8.23 -20.97
N MET A 173 -7.38 -7.59 -20.72
CA MET A 173 -8.11 -7.60 -19.42
C MET A 173 -9.37 -8.49 -19.34
N ASP A 174 -9.59 -9.10 -18.17
CA ASP A 174 -10.86 -9.29 -17.40
C ASP A 174 -10.47 -9.98 -16.08
N LEU A 175 -11.09 -9.68 -14.91
CA LEU A 175 -10.80 -10.05 -13.48
C LEU A 175 -9.57 -10.94 -13.13
N PRO A 176 -9.30 -12.08 -13.79
CA PRO A 176 -7.93 -12.53 -14.14
C PRO A 176 -6.92 -11.43 -14.58
N GLY A 177 -7.36 -10.20 -14.82
CA GLY A 177 -6.62 -9.09 -15.39
C GLY A 177 -5.80 -8.31 -14.36
N MET A 178 -6.12 -8.40 -13.07
CA MET A 178 -5.30 -7.77 -12.03
C MET A 178 -4.03 -8.58 -11.71
N SER A 179 -4.13 -9.93 -11.71
CA SER A 179 -2.97 -10.82 -11.46
C SER A 179 -1.87 -10.68 -12.50
N THR A 180 -2.21 -10.12 -13.64
CA THR A 180 -1.30 -9.93 -14.76
C THR A 180 -0.37 -8.72 -14.59
N TYR A 181 -0.83 -7.70 -13.85
CA TYR A 181 -0.09 -6.47 -13.60
C TYR A 181 0.50 -6.41 -12.18
N LEU A 182 0.06 -7.30 -11.30
CA LEU A 182 0.50 -7.40 -9.91
C LEU A 182 1.39 -8.62 -9.71
N ASP A 183 2.46 -8.48 -8.93
CA ASP A 183 3.31 -9.62 -8.54
C ASP A 183 2.59 -10.58 -7.57
N TRP A 184 1.73 -10.04 -6.70
CA TRP A 184 0.82 -10.80 -5.81
C TRP A 184 -0.30 -9.91 -5.26
N PHE A 185 -1.25 -10.51 -4.55
CA PHE A 185 -2.29 -9.82 -3.77
C PHE A 185 -2.07 -10.08 -2.28
N ASN A 186 -2.24 -9.02 -1.47
CA ASN A 186 -2.43 -9.19 -0.04
C ASN A 186 -3.93 -9.07 0.24
N VAL A 187 -4.54 -10.18 0.61
CA VAL A 187 -5.95 -10.22 1.00
C VAL A 187 -6.03 -9.85 2.48
N MET A 188 -6.81 -8.81 2.81
CA MET A 188 -7.03 -8.38 4.19
C MET A 188 -8.02 -9.31 4.89
N THR A 189 -7.55 -10.48 5.29
CA THR A 189 -8.35 -11.50 5.98
C THR A 189 -8.44 -11.21 7.48
N TYR A 190 -8.81 -9.98 7.84
CA TYR A 190 -8.98 -9.48 9.19
C TYR A 190 -10.02 -8.35 9.18
N ASP A 191 -10.39 -7.86 10.36
CA ASP A 191 -11.43 -6.83 10.54
C ASP A 191 -12.82 -7.28 10.07
N PHE A 192 -13.09 -8.59 10.18
CA PHE A 192 -14.43 -9.15 9.93
C PHE A 192 -15.44 -8.75 11.00
N HIS A 193 -15.00 -8.54 12.24
CA HIS A 193 -15.83 -8.12 13.36
C HIS A 193 -15.14 -7.02 14.15
N GLY A 194 -15.86 -5.95 14.47
CA GLY A 194 -15.30 -4.76 15.11
C GLY A 194 -16.07 -4.25 16.33
N SER A 195 -15.49 -3.28 17.03
CA SER A 195 -16.10 -2.65 18.21
C SER A 195 -17.39 -1.87 17.92
N SER A 196 -17.73 -1.67 16.66
CA SER A 196 -18.97 -1.02 16.22
C SER A 196 -20.20 -1.94 16.27
N GLU A 197 -20.00 -3.25 16.45
CA GLU A 197 -21.08 -4.23 16.51
C GLU A 197 -21.62 -4.42 17.93
N SER A 198 -22.90 -4.80 18.04
CA SER A 198 -23.53 -5.11 19.32
C SER A 198 -23.32 -6.56 19.78
N LYS A 199 -22.83 -7.43 18.89
CA LYS A 199 -22.46 -8.82 19.16
C LYS A 199 -20.96 -8.97 19.00
N THR A 200 -20.33 -9.78 19.85
CA THR A 200 -18.91 -10.12 19.72
C THR A 200 -18.72 -11.22 18.68
N GLY A 201 -17.69 -11.10 17.86
CA GLY A 201 -17.30 -12.07 16.83
C GLY A 201 -15.77 -12.18 16.71
N HIS A 202 -15.29 -13.09 15.87
CA HIS A 202 -13.86 -13.28 15.64
C HIS A 202 -13.31 -12.28 14.64
N ASN A 203 -12.22 -11.54 14.95
CA ASN A 203 -11.69 -10.54 14.00
C ASN A 203 -11.18 -11.15 12.67
N ALA A 204 -10.61 -12.36 12.72
CA ALA A 204 -9.97 -13.02 11.59
C ALA A 204 -10.18 -14.55 11.63
N PRO A 205 -11.43 -15.04 11.50
CA PRO A 205 -11.71 -16.46 11.56
C PRO A 205 -11.25 -17.15 10.26
N LEU A 206 -10.58 -18.30 10.37
CA LEU A 206 -10.22 -19.11 9.21
C LEU A 206 -11.44 -19.80 8.57
N TYR A 207 -12.42 -20.15 9.41
CA TYR A 207 -13.63 -20.84 9.00
C TYR A 207 -14.86 -20.12 9.55
N LYS A 208 -15.98 -20.23 8.82
CA LYS A 208 -17.27 -19.73 9.28
C LYS A 208 -17.63 -20.34 10.64
N ASN A 209 -18.10 -19.51 11.56
CA ASN A 209 -18.73 -19.98 12.78
C ASN A 209 -20.17 -20.43 12.47
N ASN A 210 -20.49 -21.71 12.72
CA ASN A 210 -21.81 -22.25 12.43
C ASN A 210 -22.95 -21.63 13.27
N ASN A 211 -22.60 -20.90 14.32
CA ASN A 211 -23.55 -20.15 15.16
C ASN A 211 -23.68 -18.67 14.76
N GLU A 212 -22.94 -18.20 13.73
CA GLU A 212 -23.10 -16.86 13.17
C GLU A 212 -24.11 -16.88 12.02
N GLU A 213 -25.12 -16.01 12.11
CA GLU A 213 -26.02 -15.74 11.00
C GLU A 213 -25.27 -14.96 9.91
N THR A 214 -25.53 -15.25 8.63
CA THR A 214 -24.82 -14.62 7.50
C THR A 214 -24.99 -13.10 7.43
N SER A 215 -26.05 -12.56 8.04
CA SER A 215 -26.26 -11.11 8.18
C SER A 215 -25.36 -10.43 9.20
N ASP A 216 -24.68 -11.20 10.07
CA ASP A 216 -23.75 -10.68 11.07
C ASP A 216 -22.31 -10.54 10.50
N ILE A 217 -22.05 -11.00 9.25
CA ILE A 217 -20.75 -10.86 8.59
C ILE A 217 -20.82 -9.68 7.60
N PRO A 218 -20.12 -8.54 7.83
CA PRO A 218 -20.31 -7.32 7.05
C PRO A 218 -19.91 -7.42 5.57
N TYR A 219 -19.25 -8.51 5.15
CA TYR A 219 -18.49 -8.58 3.89
C TYR A 219 -18.78 -9.83 3.02
N ASN A 220 -19.90 -10.53 3.21
CA ASN A 220 -20.35 -11.59 2.28
C ASN A 220 -21.39 -11.10 1.28
#